data_AF-A0A7K9T870-F1
#
_entry.id   AF-A0A7K9T870-F1
#
_cell.length_a   1.000
_cell.length_b   1.000
_cell.length_c   1.000
_cell.angle_alpha   90.00
_cell.angle_beta   90.00
_cell.angle_gamma   90.00
#
_symmetry.space_group_name_H-M   'P 1'
#
loop_
_entity.id
_entity.type
_entity.pdbx_description
1 polymer ?
#
loop_
_entity_poly.entity_id
_entity_poly.type
_entity_poly.pdbx_seq_one_letter_code
_entity_poly.pdbx_strand_id
1 'polypeptide(L)'
;MAPFLRLCLCLLLLMPPAAPAPTPAPVPGLVPRIDWAATRSLSRDLSRLVASLKEPHRILEETHLSEEDPKNWPPRIRCSDACDPSTLDTNNTRCLQRILQGLQHYRQLLGSDIFTARRLPQLEAALEQLLDLIQQKHSSPPRHPVASSKTWAQSLLQRLALQRLQSFAAIMSRVFTHSAS
;
A
#
# COMPACT_ATOMS: atom_id res chain seq x y z
N MET A 1 -72.31 0.61 -7.39
CA MET A 1 -71.67 -0.10 -6.27
C MET A 1 -70.16 -0.01 -6.43
N ALA A 2 -69.52 1.04 -5.90
CA ALA A 2 -68.06 1.14 -5.83
C ALA A 2 -67.59 2.18 -4.79
N PRO A 3 -67.78 1.97 -3.46
CA PRO A 3 -67.13 2.82 -2.47
C PRO A 3 -65.91 2.17 -1.77
N PHE A 4 -65.77 0.84 -1.80
CA PHE A 4 -64.79 0.15 -0.92
C PHE A 4 -63.35 0.09 -1.46
N LEU A 5 -63.13 0.19 -2.77
CA LEU A 5 -61.77 0.06 -3.33
C LEU A 5 -60.90 1.31 -3.09
N ARG A 6 -61.52 2.49 -2.95
CA ARG A 6 -60.78 3.75 -2.74
C ARG A 6 -60.29 3.92 -1.31
N LEU A 7 -60.95 3.31 -0.32
CA LEU A 7 -60.57 3.45 1.08
C LEU A 7 -59.31 2.63 1.43
N CYS A 8 -59.11 1.47 0.82
CA CYS A 8 -57.90 0.66 1.02
C CYS A 8 -56.63 1.31 0.46
N LEU A 9 -56.73 2.05 -0.65
CA LEU A 9 -55.56 2.66 -1.28
C LEU A 9 -55.00 3.84 -0.44
N CYS A 10 -55.86 4.53 0.32
CA CYS A 10 -55.44 5.64 1.18
C CYS A 10 -54.79 5.19 2.49
N LEU A 11 -55.07 3.97 2.99
CA LEU A 11 -54.45 3.47 4.22
C LEU A 11 -52.99 3.01 4.03
N LEU A 12 -52.60 2.60 2.82
CA LEU A 12 -51.23 2.16 2.54
C LEU A 12 -50.22 3.31 2.40
N LEU A 13 -50.69 4.55 2.20
CA LEU A 13 -49.86 5.76 2.09
C LEU A 13 -49.56 6.41 3.45
N LEU A 14 -50.12 5.88 4.54
CA LEU A 14 -49.97 6.43 5.89
C LEU A 14 -49.00 5.62 6.77
N MET A 15 -48.11 4.84 6.17
CA MET A 15 -47.02 4.20 6.91
C MET A 15 -45.76 5.07 6.88
N PRO A 16 -45.27 5.54 8.04
CA PRO A 16 -44.01 6.27 8.10
C PRO A 16 -42.86 5.36 7.66
N PRO A 17 -41.86 5.88 6.95
CA PRO A 17 -40.72 5.08 6.52
C PRO A 17 -40.03 4.51 7.77
N ALA A 18 -39.80 3.19 7.77
CA ALA A 18 -39.05 2.53 8.83
C ALA A 18 -37.70 3.25 8.97
N ALA A 19 -37.47 3.81 10.16
CA ALA A 19 -36.19 4.41 10.48
C ALA A 19 -35.10 3.34 10.26
N PRO A 20 -33.98 3.68 9.60
CA PRO A 20 -32.86 2.76 9.51
C PRO A 20 -32.47 2.36 10.93
N ALA A 21 -32.38 1.06 11.18
CA ALA A 21 -31.91 0.53 12.44
C ALA A 21 -30.60 1.26 12.83
N PRO A 22 -30.41 1.65 14.10
CA PRO A 22 -29.18 2.29 14.52
C PRO A 22 -28.04 1.34 14.18
N THR A 23 -27.20 1.74 13.23
CA THR A 23 -25.90 1.11 13.02
C THR A 23 -25.19 1.11 14.36
N PRO A 24 -24.66 -0.03 14.83
CA PRO A 24 -23.89 -0.05 16.07
C PRO A 24 -22.76 0.98 15.92
N ALA A 25 -22.77 1.97 16.80
CA ALA A 25 -21.69 2.93 16.89
C ALA A 25 -20.37 2.15 17.01
N PRO A 26 -19.30 2.56 16.30
CA PRO A 26 -18.01 1.92 16.44
C PRO A 26 -17.60 2.00 17.92
N VAL A 27 -17.37 0.85 18.53
CA VAL A 27 -16.89 0.73 19.90
C VAL A 27 -15.58 1.54 20.00
N PRO A 28 -15.52 2.62 20.81
CA PRO A 28 -14.27 3.34 21.00
C PRO A 28 -13.33 2.42 21.77
N GLY A 29 -12.28 1.91 21.12
CA GLY A 29 -11.27 1.10 21.79
C GLY A 29 -10.62 -0.02 20.99
N LEU A 30 -11.12 -0.34 19.80
CA LEU A 30 -10.48 -1.35 18.94
C LEU A 30 -9.84 -0.71 17.71
N VAL A 31 -8.97 0.27 17.91
CA VAL A 31 -8.02 0.65 16.86
C VAL A 31 -6.99 -0.49 16.81
N PRO A 32 -6.88 -1.23 15.69
CA PRO A 32 -5.88 -2.26 15.56
C PRO A 32 -4.49 -1.60 15.70
N ARG A 33 -3.80 -1.85 16.82
CA ARG A 33 -2.55 -1.17 17.16
C ARG A 33 -1.42 -1.82 16.40
N ILE A 34 -0.69 -1.05 15.58
CA ILE A 34 0.47 -1.55 14.83
C ILE A 34 1.50 -2.09 15.82
N ASP A 35 1.98 -3.32 15.58
CA ASP A 35 3.14 -3.86 16.28
C ASP A 35 4.41 -3.24 15.71
N TRP A 36 4.81 -2.12 16.31
CA TRP A 36 5.97 -1.35 15.88
C TRP A 36 7.28 -2.15 15.98
N ALA A 37 7.41 -3.03 16.96
CA ALA A 37 8.63 -3.83 17.13
C ALA A 37 8.78 -4.85 16.01
N ALA A 38 7.70 -5.58 15.68
CA ALA A 38 7.68 -6.52 14.56
C ALA A 38 7.87 -5.81 13.21
N THR A 39 7.18 -4.68 13.02
CA THR A 39 7.28 -3.87 11.79
C THR A 39 8.68 -3.29 11.59
N ARG A 40 9.35 -2.86 12.67
CA ARG A 40 10.76 -2.46 12.65
C ARG A 40 11.67 -3.61 12.24
N SER A 41 11.48 -4.80 12.79
CA SER A 41 12.31 -5.97 12.43
C SER A 41 12.20 -6.30 10.95
N LEU A 42 10.96 -6.48 10.45
CA LEU A 42 10.72 -6.84 9.06
C LEU A 42 11.15 -5.75 8.06
N SER A 43 10.98 -4.47 8.41
CA SER A 43 11.46 -3.39 7.54
C SER A 43 12.99 -3.33 7.41
N ARG A 44 13.73 -3.70 8.47
CA ARG A 44 15.18 -3.86 8.41
C ARG A 44 15.56 -5.07 7.58
N ASP A 45 14.84 -6.17 7.71
CA ASP A 45 15.05 -7.38 6.90
C ASP A 45 14.84 -7.11 5.41
N LEU A 46 13.75 -6.42 5.06
CA LEU A 46 13.50 -5.97 3.69
C LEU A 46 14.65 -5.09 3.17
N SER A 47 15.11 -4.12 3.97
CA SER A 47 16.22 -3.24 3.59
C SER A 47 17.51 -4.02 3.34
N ARG A 48 17.81 -5.04 4.18
CA ARG A 48 18.97 -5.93 4.00
C ARG A 48 18.84 -6.79 2.76
N LEU A 49 17.66 -7.37 2.51
CA LEU A 49 17.39 -8.19 1.33
C LEU A 49 17.62 -7.38 0.06
N VAL A 50 17.03 -6.19 -0.04
CA VAL A 50 17.18 -5.32 -1.22
C VAL A 50 18.64 -4.92 -1.43
N ALA A 51 19.36 -4.53 -0.36
CA ALA A 51 20.77 -4.16 -0.46
C ALA A 51 21.69 -5.33 -0.89
N SER A 52 21.29 -6.58 -0.62
CA SER A 52 22.05 -7.77 -1.01
C SER A 52 21.90 -8.15 -2.49
N LEU A 53 20.89 -7.60 -3.18
CA LEU A 53 20.66 -7.85 -4.60
C LEU A 53 21.77 -7.16 -5.41
N LYS A 54 22.81 -7.93 -5.76
CA LYS A 54 23.91 -7.45 -6.61
C LYS A 54 23.38 -6.86 -7.92
N GLU A 55 23.75 -5.61 -8.19
CA GLU A 55 23.64 -5.02 -9.51
C GLU A 55 24.79 -5.53 -10.39
N PRO A 56 24.49 -6.21 -11.52
CA PRO A 56 25.54 -6.74 -12.37
C PRO A 56 26.40 -5.65 -13.04
N HIS A 57 25.89 -4.42 -13.23
CA HIS A 57 26.59 -3.37 -13.99
C HIS A 57 26.54 -2.01 -13.27
N ARG A 58 27.65 -1.67 -12.60
CA ARG A 58 27.89 -0.40 -11.89
C ARG A 58 28.13 0.82 -12.80
N ILE A 59 28.20 0.63 -14.13
CA ILE A 59 28.67 1.62 -15.11
C ILE A 59 27.53 2.06 -16.06
N LEU A 60 26.35 2.31 -15.51
CA LEU A 60 25.38 3.17 -16.18
C LEU A 60 25.05 4.26 -15.16
N GLU A 61 25.85 5.34 -15.13
CA GLU A 61 25.35 6.60 -14.59
C GLU A 61 24.11 6.95 -15.43
N GLU A 62 22.95 6.87 -14.79
CA GLU A 62 21.68 7.19 -15.41
C GLU A 62 21.70 8.65 -15.90
N THR A 63 21.98 8.83 -17.18
CA THR A 63 21.55 10.03 -17.90
C THR A 63 20.04 9.90 -18.05
N HIS A 64 19.32 10.40 -17.05
CA HIS A 64 17.88 10.26 -16.89
C HIS A 64 17.12 11.12 -17.93
N LEU A 65 17.10 10.66 -19.19
CA LEU A 65 16.45 11.31 -20.35
C LEU A 65 15.07 10.72 -20.67
N SER A 66 14.35 10.22 -19.67
CA SER A 66 12.93 9.87 -19.83
C SER A 66 12.17 10.49 -18.68
N GLU A 67 11.17 11.31 -18.98
CA GLU A 67 10.09 11.58 -18.04
C GLU A 67 9.52 10.22 -17.63
N GLU A 68 9.71 9.86 -16.36
CA GLU A 68 9.09 8.67 -15.80
C GLU A 68 7.58 8.89 -15.88
N ASP A 69 6.84 8.02 -16.60
CA ASP A 69 5.38 8.02 -16.49
C ASP A 69 5.02 7.71 -15.02
N PRO A 70 4.51 8.70 -14.26
CA PRO A 70 4.31 8.56 -12.83
C PRO A 70 3.29 7.46 -12.49
N LYS A 71 2.45 7.09 -13.46
CA LYS A 71 1.34 6.16 -13.28
C LYS A 71 1.79 4.71 -13.12
N ASN A 72 2.93 4.34 -13.69
CA ASN A 72 3.39 2.95 -13.73
C ASN A 72 4.40 2.60 -12.63
N TRP A 73 4.88 3.59 -11.88
CA TRP A 73 5.90 3.39 -10.84
C TRP A 73 5.32 3.41 -9.43
N PRO A 74 5.90 2.64 -8.49
CA PRO A 74 5.54 2.76 -7.08
C PRO A 74 5.77 4.20 -6.58
N PRO A 75 4.85 4.69 -5.72
CA PRO A 75 4.96 6.02 -5.16
C PRO A 75 6.23 6.21 -4.34
N ARG A 76 6.87 7.38 -4.48
CA ARG A 76 7.96 7.82 -3.59
C ARG A 76 7.39 8.45 -2.32
N ILE A 77 8.10 8.31 -1.19
CA ILE A 77 7.79 9.09 0.02
C ILE A 77 8.34 10.50 -0.18
N ARG A 78 7.45 11.50 -0.17
CA ARG A 78 7.73 12.92 -0.38
C ARG A 78 7.78 13.65 0.95
N CYS A 79 8.34 14.86 0.95
CA CYS A 79 8.32 15.75 2.12
C CYS A 79 6.88 16.06 2.59
N SER A 80 5.90 16.09 1.68
CA SER A 80 4.48 16.32 1.99
C SER A 80 3.79 15.15 2.69
N ASP A 81 4.43 13.98 2.75
CA ASP A 81 3.81 12.75 3.26
C ASP A 81 3.94 12.62 4.79
N ALA A 82 4.55 13.63 5.45
CA ALA A 82 4.60 13.76 6.91
C ALA A 82 5.31 12.58 7.61
N CYS A 83 6.37 12.07 6.98
CA CYS A 83 7.24 11.02 7.53
C CYS A 83 8.45 11.58 8.31
N ASP A 84 8.45 12.87 8.64
CA ASP A 84 9.43 13.49 9.53
C ASP A 84 9.18 13.12 11.00
N PRO A 85 10.23 13.04 11.84
CA PRO A 85 10.09 12.64 13.24
C PRO A 85 9.04 13.41 14.04
N SER A 86 9.02 14.75 13.89
CA SER A 86 8.06 15.62 14.60
C SER A 86 6.60 15.29 14.31
N THR A 87 6.29 14.94 13.06
CA THR A 87 4.92 14.56 12.71
C THR A 87 4.61 13.11 13.11
N LEU A 88 5.59 12.21 13.06
CA LEU A 88 5.39 10.82 13.49
C LEU A 88 5.02 10.71 14.98
N ASP A 89 5.52 11.62 15.83
CA ASP A 89 5.22 11.66 17.27
C ASP A 89 3.77 12.05 17.57
N THR A 90 3.12 12.78 16.65
CA THR A 90 1.78 13.35 16.85
C THR A 90 0.71 12.70 15.98
N ASN A 91 0.98 12.50 14.70
CA ASN A 91 0.07 11.87 13.74
C ASN A 91 0.84 11.16 12.61
N ASN A 92 0.96 9.85 12.73
CA ASN A 92 1.64 9.01 11.74
C ASN A 92 0.74 8.52 10.59
N THR A 93 -0.55 8.86 10.56
CA THR A 93 -1.53 8.24 9.64
C THR A 93 -1.18 8.51 8.18
N ARG A 94 -0.81 9.76 7.85
CA ARG A 94 -0.46 10.13 6.47
C ARG A 94 0.78 9.39 5.97
N CYS A 95 1.82 9.33 6.81
CA CYS A 95 3.05 8.62 6.48
C CYS A 95 2.79 7.12 6.30
N LEU A 96 2.05 6.50 7.22
CA LEU A 96 1.70 5.08 7.15
C LEU A 96 0.88 4.76 5.90
N GLN A 97 -0.11 5.59 5.55
CA GLN A 97 -0.89 5.41 4.34
C GLN A 97 0.00 5.47 3.09
N ARG A 98 0.99 6.36 3.08
CA ARG A 98 1.95 6.46 1.98
C ARG A 98 2.85 5.22 1.88
N ILE A 99 3.37 4.76 3.01
CA ILE A 99 4.17 3.52 3.08
C ILE A 99 3.34 2.34 2.58
N LEU A 100 2.09 2.23 3.04
CA LEU A 100 1.18 1.18 2.64
C LEU A 100 0.93 1.17 1.12
N GLN A 101 0.66 2.34 0.53
CA GLN A 101 0.49 2.49 -0.91
C GLN A 101 1.75 2.05 -1.68
N GLY A 102 2.93 2.43 -1.19
CA GLY A 102 4.21 2.02 -1.77
C GLY A 102 4.41 0.52 -1.75
N LEU A 103 4.21 -0.12 -0.59
CA LEU A 103 4.33 -1.56 -0.43
C LEU A 103 3.35 -2.32 -1.34
N GLN A 104 2.10 -1.89 -1.42
CA GLN A 104 1.10 -2.50 -2.32
C GLN A 104 1.50 -2.40 -3.79
N HIS A 105 2.07 -1.27 -4.23
CA HIS A 105 2.58 -1.11 -5.59
C HIS A 105 3.82 -1.98 -5.84
N TYR A 106 4.75 -2.08 -4.88
CA TYR A 106 5.91 -2.97 -5.03
C TYR A 106 5.50 -4.44 -5.06
N ARG A 107 4.48 -4.86 -4.30
CA ARG A 107 3.86 -6.19 -4.41
C ARG A 107 3.39 -6.47 -5.84
N GLN A 108 2.66 -5.53 -6.42
CA GLN A 108 2.16 -5.62 -7.80
C GLN A 108 3.31 -5.70 -8.81
N LEU A 109 4.32 -4.85 -8.63
CA LEU A 109 5.48 -4.77 -9.52
C LEU A 109 6.33 -6.05 -9.49
N LEU A 110 6.59 -6.62 -8.31
CA LEU A 110 7.33 -7.87 -8.17
C LEU A 110 6.57 -9.08 -8.76
N GLY A 111 5.23 -8.99 -8.82
CA GLY A 111 4.37 -9.98 -9.48
C GLY A 111 4.13 -9.75 -10.97
N SER A 112 4.76 -8.73 -11.58
CA SER A 112 4.56 -8.37 -12.99
C SER A 112 5.50 -9.14 -13.94
N ASP A 113 5.30 -8.93 -15.24
CA ASP A 113 6.14 -9.48 -16.30
C ASP A 113 7.61 -9.03 -16.18
N ILE A 114 7.88 -7.87 -15.57
CA ILE A 114 9.23 -7.33 -15.33
C ILE A 114 10.11 -8.31 -14.52
N PHE A 115 9.53 -9.06 -13.57
CA PHE A 115 10.27 -9.96 -12.68
C PHE A 115 10.08 -11.44 -13.02
N THR A 116 9.49 -11.78 -14.17
CA THR A 116 9.20 -13.19 -14.51
C THR A 116 10.47 -14.00 -14.72
N ALA A 117 11.49 -13.43 -15.38
CA ALA A 117 12.76 -14.10 -15.62
C ALA A 117 13.66 -14.22 -14.37
N ARG A 118 13.45 -13.38 -13.36
CA ARG A 118 14.22 -13.37 -12.10
C ARG A 118 13.29 -13.03 -10.94
N ARG A 119 12.63 -14.07 -10.42
CA ARG A 119 11.74 -13.98 -9.25
C ARG A 119 12.55 -13.74 -7.97
N LEU A 120 11.94 -13.08 -7.01
CA LEU A 120 12.59 -12.68 -5.75
C LEU A 120 11.76 -13.14 -4.55
N PRO A 121 11.61 -14.47 -4.34
CA PRO A 121 10.62 -15.01 -3.40
C PRO A 121 10.83 -14.56 -1.95
N GLN A 122 12.08 -14.41 -1.50
CA GLN A 122 12.39 -13.91 -0.15
C GLN A 122 11.97 -12.45 0.03
N LEU A 123 12.17 -11.62 -1.00
CA LEU A 123 11.78 -10.22 -0.99
C LEU A 123 10.25 -10.09 -1.03
N GLU A 124 9.59 -10.88 -1.87
CA GLU A 124 8.12 -10.95 -1.96
C GLU A 124 7.51 -11.37 -0.62
N ALA A 125 8.03 -12.42 0.01
CA ALA A 125 7.55 -12.89 1.31
C ALA A 125 7.74 -11.84 2.42
N ALA A 126 8.90 -11.20 2.50
CA ALA A 126 9.15 -10.14 3.48
C ALA A 126 8.21 -8.93 3.29
N LEU A 127 7.90 -8.59 2.04
CA LEU A 127 6.98 -7.51 1.71
C LEU A 127 5.54 -7.85 2.10
N GLU A 128 5.07 -9.08 1.84
CA GLU A 128 3.72 -9.51 2.25
C GLU A 128 3.58 -9.56 3.77
N GLN A 129 4.57 -10.10 4.48
CA GLN A 129 4.57 -10.11 5.95
C GLN A 129 4.49 -8.70 6.53
N LEU A 130 5.19 -7.74 5.92
CA LEU A 130 5.13 -6.34 6.34
C LEU A 130 3.76 -5.71 6.03
N LEU A 131 3.16 -6.01 4.87
CA LEU A 131 1.82 -5.58 4.52
C LEU A 131 0.78 -6.12 5.52
N ASP A 132 0.88 -7.37 5.93
CA ASP A 132 -0.04 -7.99 6.88
C ASP A 132 -0.01 -7.30 8.25
N LEU A 133 1.18 -6.92 8.72
CA LEU A 133 1.33 -6.17 9.98
C LEU A 133 0.74 -4.77 9.92
N ILE A 134 0.85 -4.09 8.78
CA ILE A 134 0.39 -2.69 8.62
C ILE A 134 -1.11 -2.62 8.27
N GLN A 135 -1.61 -3.52 7.41
CA GLN A 135 -3.00 -3.47 6.91
C GLN A 135 -4.04 -3.95 7.93
N GLN A 136 -3.63 -4.67 8.98
CA GLN A 136 -4.51 -5.30 9.98
C GLN A 136 -5.86 -5.76 9.39
N LYS A 137 -5.78 -6.81 8.58
CA LYS A 137 -6.89 -7.71 8.20
C LYS A 137 -8.15 -7.06 7.62
N HIS A 138 -8.11 -5.86 7.05
CA HIS A 138 -9.22 -5.31 6.26
C HIS A 138 -8.77 -5.04 4.81
N SER A 139 -9.38 -5.82 3.91
CA SER A 139 -9.44 -5.64 2.46
C SER A 139 -8.12 -5.25 1.80
N SER A 140 -7.30 -6.25 1.46
CA SER A 140 -6.23 -6.03 0.49
C SER A 140 -6.90 -5.53 -0.81
N PRO A 141 -6.62 -4.30 -1.26
CA PRO A 141 -7.27 -3.77 -2.44
C PRO A 141 -6.97 -4.67 -3.65
N PRO A 142 -7.90 -4.78 -4.61
CA PRO A 142 -7.70 -5.57 -5.82
C PRO A 142 -6.36 -5.23 -6.47
N ARG A 143 -5.65 -6.26 -6.92
CA ARG A 143 -4.37 -6.09 -7.62
C ARG A 143 -4.65 -5.31 -8.91
N HIS A 144 -4.21 -4.06 -8.98
CA HIS A 144 -4.27 -3.31 -10.24
C HIS A 144 -3.22 -3.88 -11.20
N PRO A 145 -3.57 -4.14 -12.47
CA PRO A 145 -2.61 -4.63 -13.44
C PRO A 145 -1.52 -3.58 -13.66
N VAL A 146 -0.26 -3.97 -13.47
CA VAL A 146 0.88 -3.19 -13.97
C VAL A 146 0.84 -3.29 -15.50
N ALA A 147 1.04 -2.17 -16.20
CA ALA A 147 1.09 -2.17 -17.65
C ALA A 147 2.18 -3.14 -18.15
N SER A 148 1.86 -3.92 -19.20
CA SER A 148 2.81 -4.87 -19.77
C SER A 148 4.05 -4.14 -20.29
N SER A 149 5.22 -4.66 -19.90
CA SER A 149 6.52 -4.16 -20.32
C SER A 149 6.96 -4.77 -21.66
N LYS A 150 7.78 -4.03 -22.41
CA LYS A 150 8.48 -4.59 -23.56
C LYS A 150 9.62 -5.49 -23.06
N THR A 151 9.78 -6.68 -23.65
CA THR A 151 10.79 -7.68 -23.22
C THR A 151 12.21 -7.11 -23.18
N TRP A 152 12.59 -6.27 -24.15
CA TRP A 152 13.90 -5.62 -24.18
C TRP A 152 14.14 -4.64 -23.01
N ALA A 153 13.07 -4.07 -22.44
CA ALA A 153 13.15 -3.11 -21.35
C ALA A 153 13.16 -3.77 -19.96
N GLN A 154 12.80 -5.05 -19.85
CA GLN A 154 12.57 -5.73 -18.57
C GLN A 154 13.79 -5.68 -17.64
N SER A 155 15.00 -5.93 -18.14
CA SER A 155 16.21 -5.90 -17.31
C SER A 155 16.53 -4.50 -16.76
N LEU A 156 16.25 -3.45 -17.55
CA LEU A 156 16.41 -2.06 -17.11
C LEU A 156 15.35 -1.73 -16.05
N LEU A 157 14.08 -1.99 -16.35
CA LEU A 157 12.96 -1.76 -15.44
C LEU A 157 13.13 -2.50 -14.11
N GLN A 158 13.64 -3.73 -14.15
CA GLN A 158 13.95 -4.50 -12.95
C GLN A 158 14.99 -3.80 -12.08
N ARG A 159 16.06 -3.26 -12.68
CA ARG A 159 17.09 -2.52 -11.94
C ARG A 159 16.53 -1.25 -11.30
N LEU A 160 15.82 -0.44 -12.09
CA LEU A 160 15.19 0.79 -11.62
C LEU A 160 14.20 0.52 -10.48
N ALA A 161 13.39 -0.53 -10.62
CA ALA A 161 12.47 -0.97 -9.58
C ALA A 161 13.19 -1.29 -8.27
N LEU A 162 14.30 -2.04 -8.33
CA LEU A 162 15.06 -2.42 -7.14
C LEU A 162 15.80 -1.24 -6.50
N GLN A 163 16.37 -0.33 -7.29
CA GLN A 163 17.01 0.90 -6.80
C GLN A 163 16.00 1.82 -6.09
N ARG A 164 14.82 1.98 -6.68
CA ARG A 164 13.73 2.75 -6.06
C ARG A 164 13.23 2.07 -4.79
N LEU A 165 13.10 0.74 -4.80
CA LEU A 165 12.71 -0.03 -3.62
C LEU A 165 13.75 0.12 -2.50
N GLN A 166 15.04 0.18 -2.84
CA GLN A 166 16.10 0.39 -1.85
C GLN A 166 15.94 1.74 -1.14
N SER A 167 15.70 2.81 -1.90
CA SER A 167 15.49 4.15 -1.35
C SER A 167 14.20 4.22 -0.51
N PHE A 168 13.13 3.62 -1.00
CA PHE A 168 11.85 3.51 -0.27
C PHE A 168 12.02 2.74 1.04
N ALA A 169 12.67 1.57 1.00
CA ALA A 169 12.90 0.72 2.16
C ALA A 169 13.76 1.41 3.22
N ALA A 170 14.76 2.19 2.81
CA ALA A 170 15.59 2.96 3.72
C ALA A 170 14.78 3.99 4.52
N ILE A 171 13.91 4.76 3.86
CA ILE A 171 13.04 5.75 4.54
C ILE A 171 12.05 5.02 5.45
N MET A 172 11.36 4.01 4.92
CA MET A 172 10.39 3.21 5.67
C MET A 172 11.00 2.57 6.94
N SER A 173 12.21 2.02 6.83
CA SER A 173 12.91 1.41 7.98
C SER A 173 13.27 2.44 9.05
N ARG A 174 13.59 3.69 8.66
CA ARG A 174 13.80 4.79 9.60
C ARG A 174 12.51 5.18 10.32
N VAL A 175 11.40 5.31 9.58
CA VAL A 175 10.07 5.58 10.15
C VAL A 175 9.71 4.53 11.20
N PHE A 176 9.79 3.25 10.86
CA PHE A 176 9.46 2.18 11.81
C PHE A 176 10.47 2.03 12.94
N THR A 177 11.74 2.40 12.73
CA THR A 177 12.70 2.46 13.82
C THR A 177 12.32 3.56 14.81
N HIS A 178 11.99 4.76 14.32
CA HIS A 178 11.56 5.89 15.14
C HIS A 178 10.29 5.57 15.93
N SER A 179 9.25 5.06 15.26
CA SER A 179 7.97 4.73 15.91
C SER A 179 8.02 3.57 16.91
N ALA A 180 9.12 2.81 16.93
CA ALA A 180 9.35 1.69 17.85
C ALA A 180 10.36 2.00 18.95
N SER A 181 10.86 3.24 19.00
CA SER A 181 11.69 3.79 20.07
C SER A 181 10.81 4.39 21.16
#